data_AF-A0A6N6S6D2-F1
#
_entry.id   AF-A0A6N6S6D2-F1
#
_cell.length_a   1.000
_cell.length_b   1.000
_cell.length_c   1.000
_cell.angle_alpha   90.00
_cell.angle_beta   90.00
_cell.angle_gamma   90.00
#
_symmetry.space_group_name_H-M   'P 1'
#
loop_
_entity.id
_entity.type
_entity.pdbx_description
1 polymer ?
#
loop_
_entity_poly.entity_id
_entity_poly.type
_entity_poly.pdbx_seq_one_letter_code
_entity_poly.pdbx_strand_id
1 'polypeptide(L)'
;MINTIPIFFRFLLITASVFCFYIAFLLYEDEEGKLQNKLEEWWIKINDAKSTSLSRQTRFMRHVSGLVCSWIDRIFGKQLFSLQSAGSSLWYSLATFSFIFFLLALSHKAGHFTSFSFFTVQIGDSRLDALGITMAGPAASPSYLFCIVVVTMFFLWFGILPTLVPKRIYQFTWTLILLLIAIYVFQSLGYSQTTYEVGIKISDKFGPFPLMVRLTVTSLFIFCLVLINVTFVAIFRYTLRCTAGLDSAVKILFVIAVNLPISVGLFIALRKLLLLMTTMGLEPSVHCISAALIGMLVPACVFPVLTFMLHLLLILVMLLHRLFWPFLDRSLYTLQRFGIARRPKVIFSLGIVLAGIFFDVKLKLLWSIIGKML
;
A
#
# COMPACT_ATOMS: atom_id res chain seq x y z
N MET A 1 -28.55 13.29 5.30
CA MET A 1 -29.24 12.37 6.23
C MET A 1 -28.26 11.48 7.01
N ILE A 2 -26.97 11.43 6.68
CA ILE A 2 -26.00 10.63 7.44
C ILE A 2 -25.68 11.16 8.84
N ASN A 3 -25.67 12.48 9.03
CA ASN A 3 -25.37 13.06 10.33
C ASN A 3 -26.40 12.71 11.42
N THR A 4 -27.57 12.16 11.04
CA THR A 4 -28.60 11.71 11.99
C THR A 4 -28.51 10.23 12.34
N ILE A 5 -27.71 9.42 11.64
CA ILE A 5 -27.51 8.00 12.00
C ILE A 5 -26.56 7.94 13.20
N PRO A 6 -26.99 7.39 14.35
CA PRO A 6 -26.12 7.25 15.51
C PRO A 6 -24.87 6.44 15.17
N ILE A 7 -23.75 6.80 15.79
CA ILE A 7 -22.44 6.16 15.58
C ILE A 7 -22.55 4.62 15.72
N PHE A 8 -23.32 4.15 16.69
CA PHE A 8 -23.60 2.73 16.91
C PHE A 8 -24.18 2.02 15.66
N PHE A 9 -25.18 2.61 15.00
CA PHE A 9 -25.76 2.05 13.78
C PHE A 9 -24.76 2.03 12.62
N ARG A 10 -23.86 3.02 12.53
CA ARG A 10 -22.80 3.02 11.53
C ARG A 10 -21.84 1.85 11.72
N PHE A 11 -21.47 1.56 12.97
CA PHE A 11 -20.68 0.36 13.29
C PHE A 11 -21.41 -0.93 12.91
N LEU A 12 -22.70 -1.04 13.20
CA LEU A 12 -23.50 -2.21 12.84
C LEU A 12 -23.57 -2.40 11.31
N LEU A 13 -23.79 -1.31 10.55
CA LEU A 13 -23.83 -1.35 9.09
C LEU A 13 -22.50 -1.82 8.48
N ILE A 14 -21.37 -1.29 8.95
CA ILE A 14 -20.06 -1.71 8.41
C ILE A 14 -19.72 -3.14 8.81
N THR A 15 -20.02 -3.57 10.03
CA THR A 15 -19.84 -4.97 10.46
C THR A 15 -20.71 -5.91 9.63
N ALA A 16 -21.98 -5.57 9.41
CA ALA A 16 -22.88 -6.36 8.57
C ALA A 16 -22.43 -6.42 7.11
N SER A 17 -21.91 -5.32 6.55
CA SER A 17 -21.33 -5.28 5.21
C SER A 17 -20.11 -6.19 5.09
N VAL A 18 -19.15 -6.08 6.01
CA VAL A 18 -17.96 -6.95 6.06
C VAL A 18 -18.37 -8.42 6.20
N PHE A 19 -19.39 -8.72 7.00
CA PHE A 19 -19.91 -10.07 7.15
C PHE A 19 -20.54 -10.61 5.86
N CYS A 20 -21.30 -9.78 5.12
CA CYS A 20 -21.84 -10.17 3.81
C CYS A 20 -20.71 -10.46 2.81
N PHE A 21 -19.69 -9.61 2.75
CA PHE A 21 -18.52 -9.87 1.89
C PHE A 21 -17.78 -11.15 2.29
N TYR A 22 -17.61 -11.37 3.60
CA TYR A 22 -17.04 -12.60 4.12
C TYR A 22 -17.78 -13.83 3.60
N ILE A 23 -19.12 -13.86 3.72
CA ILE A 23 -19.92 -14.98 3.22
C ILE A 23 -19.77 -15.11 1.70
N ALA A 24 -19.91 -14.00 0.96
CA ALA A 24 -19.89 -14.04 -0.50
C ALA A 24 -18.56 -14.53 -1.11
N PHE A 25 -17.43 -14.24 -0.49
CA PHE A 25 -16.10 -14.59 -1.03
C PHE A 25 -15.54 -15.92 -0.51
N LEU A 26 -15.83 -16.27 0.74
CA LEU A 26 -15.18 -17.38 1.43
C LEU A 26 -16.05 -18.63 1.54
N LEU A 27 -17.38 -18.50 1.49
CA LEU A 27 -18.25 -19.67 1.39
C LEU A 27 -18.45 -20.06 -0.07
N TYR A 28 -18.47 -21.37 -0.30
CA TYR A 28 -18.85 -21.98 -1.57
C TYR A 28 -19.61 -23.27 -1.27
N GLU A 29 -20.44 -23.68 -2.21
CA GLU A 29 -21.14 -24.96 -2.15
C GLU A 29 -20.22 -26.02 -2.77
N ASP A 30 -20.01 -27.12 -2.06
CA ASP A 30 -19.28 -28.28 -2.57
C ASP A 30 -20.15 -29.12 -3.52
N GLU A 31 -19.57 -30.19 -4.07
CA GLU A 31 -20.26 -31.12 -4.98
C GLU A 31 -21.44 -31.85 -4.31
N GLU A 32 -21.45 -31.94 -2.98
CA GLU A 32 -22.52 -32.57 -2.19
C GLU A 32 -23.64 -31.57 -1.80
N GLY A 33 -23.54 -30.30 -2.23
CA GLY A 33 -24.50 -29.27 -1.85
C GLY A 33 -24.32 -28.74 -0.43
N LYS A 34 -23.21 -29.07 0.24
CA LYS A 34 -22.86 -28.55 1.55
C LYS A 34 -22.09 -27.25 1.40
N LEU A 35 -22.37 -26.28 2.25
CA LEU A 35 -21.58 -25.07 2.31
C LEU A 35 -20.27 -25.37 3.01
N GLN A 36 -19.17 -25.16 2.29
CA GLN A 36 -17.83 -25.21 2.84
C GLN A 36 -17.22 -23.81 2.89
N ASN A 37 -16.26 -23.64 3.79
CA ASN A 37 -15.51 -22.40 3.94
C ASN A 37 -14.07 -22.61 3.53
N LYS A 38 -13.55 -21.77 2.63
CA LYS A 38 -12.16 -21.84 2.17
C LYS A 38 -11.16 -21.73 3.33
N LEU A 39 -11.48 -20.91 4.33
CA LEU A 39 -10.65 -20.77 5.52
C LEU A 39 -10.69 -22.02 6.39
N GLU A 40 -11.83 -22.70 6.46
CA GLU A 40 -11.96 -23.96 7.19
C GLU A 40 -11.20 -25.08 6.48
N GLU A 41 -11.27 -25.19 5.16
CA GLU A 41 -10.43 -26.12 4.41
C GLU A 41 -8.94 -25.88 4.67
N TRP A 42 -8.52 -24.60 4.68
CA TRP A 42 -7.14 -24.26 5.02
C TRP A 42 -6.81 -24.73 6.44
N TRP A 43 -7.72 -24.57 7.39
CA TRP A 43 -7.55 -25.08 8.75
C TRP A 43 -7.50 -26.60 8.83
N ILE A 44 -8.31 -27.31 8.06
CA ILE A 44 -8.30 -28.77 7.98
C ILE A 44 -6.95 -29.22 7.42
N LYS A 45 -6.48 -28.65 6.31
CA LYS A 45 -5.15 -28.90 5.73
C LYS A 45 -4.02 -28.63 6.75
N ILE A 46 -4.14 -27.57 7.54
CA ILE A 46 -3.19 -27.25 8.63
C ILE A 46 -3.27 -28.29 9.76
N ASN A 47 -4.47 -28.73 10.15
CA ASN A 47 -4.68 -29.70 11.21
C ASN A 47 -4.19 -31.09 10.81
N ASP A 48 -4.45 -31.52 9.58
CA ASP A 48 -4.14 -32.85 9.02
C ASP A 48 -2.64 -33.08 8.82
N ALA A 49 -1.84 -32.01 8.72
CA ALA A 49 -0.38 -32.07 8.77
C ALA A 49 0.18 -32.49 10.16
N LYS A 50 -0.53 -33.36 10.89
CA LYS A 50 -0.47 -33.63 12.34
C LYS A 50 0.65 -34.57 12.80
N SER A 51 1.81 -34.62 12.15
CA SER A 51 2.81 -35.64 12.52
C SER A 51 3.72 -35.31 13.71
N THR A 52 3.79 -34.07 14.23
CA THR A 52 4.70 -33.78 15.37
C THR A 52 4.23 -32.59 16.25
N SER A 53 4.29 -32.80 17.57
CA SER A 53 4.30 -31.95 18.81
C SER A 53 3.99 -30.44 18.83
N LEU A 54 3.65 -29.77 17.73
CA LEU A 54 3.45 -28.32 17.69
C LEU A 54 2.04 -27.89 18.11
N SER A 55 1.96 -26.76 18.83
CA SER A 55 0.67 -26.15 19.16
C SER A 55 -0.06 -25.72 17.87
N ARG A 56 -1.40 -25.84 17.86
CA ARG A 56 -2.24 -25.48 16.70
C ARG A 56 -2.00 -24.03 16.24
N GLN A 57 -1.74 -23.12 17.18
CA GLN A 57 -1.47 -21.71 16.91
C GLN A 57 -0.14 -21.48 16.20
N THR A 58 0.94 -22.17 16.62
CA THR A 58 2.23 -22.06 15.93
C THR A 58 2.11 -22.52 14.48
N ARG A 59 1.49 -23.70 14.25
CA ARG A 59 1.40 -24.25 12.89
C ARG A 59 0.60 -23.35 11.96
N PHE A 60 -0.49 -22.80 12.49
CA PHE A 60 -1.27 -21.79 11.79
C PHE A 60 -0.43 -20.60 11.35
N MET A 61 0.29 -19.98 12.30
CA MET A 61 1.14 -18.82 12.01
C MET A 61 2.24 -19.16 11.01
N ARG A 62 2.83 -20.37 11.09
CA ARG A 62 3.81 -20.87 10.12
C ARG A 62 3.21 -21.00 8.72
N HIS A 63 2.02 -21.57 8.60
CA HIS A 63 1.38 -21.76 7.30
C HIS A 63 1.05 -20.42 6.65
N VAL A 64 0.47 -19.47 7.42
CA VAL A 64 0.21 -18.11 6.93
C VAL A 64 1.49 -17.39 6.55
N SER A 65 2.53 -17.47 7.38
CA SER A 65 3.83 -16.87 7.07
C SER A 65 4.47 -17.50 5.83
N GLY A 66 4.33 -18.82 5.65
CA GLY A 66 4.79 -19.54 4.47
C GLY A 66 4.05 -19.14 3.20
N LEU A 67 2.71 -19.01 3.26
CA LEU A 67 1.90 -18.52 2.14
C LEU A 67 2.29 -17.09 1.76
N VAL A 68 2.36 -16.19 2.74
CA VAL A 68 2.76 -14.78 2.50
C VAL A 68 4.19 -14.70 1.96
N CYS A 69 5.12 -15.48 2.52
CA CYS A 69 6.48 -15.57 2.02
C CYS A 69 6.52 -16.08 0.57
N SER A 70 5.72 -17.09 0.22
CA SER A 70 5.66 -17.62 -1.14
C SER A 70 5.12 -16.60 -2.15
N TRP A 71 4.10 -15.83 -1.76
CA TRP A 71 3.55 -14.74 -2.56
C TRP A 71 4.57 -13.62 -2.77
N ILE A 72 5.24 -13.20 -1.70
CA ILE A 72 6.28 -12.16 -1.77
C ILE A 72 7.48 -12.65 -2.58
N ASP A 73 7.92 -13.89 -2.41
CA ASP A 73 9.01 -14.48 -3.19
C ASP A 73 8.65 -14.63 -4.67
N ARG A 74 7.36 -14.75 -5.00
CA ARG A 74 6.90 -14.71 -6.39
C ARG A 74 7.08 -13.30 -6.99
N ILE A 75 6.70 -12.26 -6.25
CA ILE A 75 6.77 -10.84 -6.66
C ILE A 75 8.22 -10.33 -6.72
N PHE A 76 8.98 -10.54 -5.66
CA PHE A 76 10.34 -10.00 -5.48
C PHE A 76 11.46 -10.98 -5.83
N GLY A 77 11.12 -12.21 -6.21
CA GLY A 77 12.08 -13.27 -6.53
C GLY A 77 12.54 -14.05 -5.29
N LYS A 78 13.17 -15.22 -5.48
CA LYS A 78 13.56 -16.12 -4.37
C LYS A 78 14.79 -15.66 -3.55
N GLN A 79 15.68 -14.86 -4.13
CA GLN A 79 16.84 -14.32 -3.41
C GLN A 79 16.45 -13.05 -2.67
N LEU A 80 17.02 -12.82 -1.47
CA LEU A 80 16.74 -11.62 -0.66
C LEU A 80 17.12 -10.35 -1.43
N PHE A 81 18.33 -10.35 -2.00
CA PHE A 81 18.81 -9.33 -2.91
C PHE A 81 18.82 -9.93 -4.32
N SER A 82 17.98 -9.38 -5.20
CA SER A 82 17.97 -9.71 -6.62
C SER A 82 17.58 -8.48 -7.43
N LEU A 83 17.98 -8.43 -8.70
CA LEU A 83 17.55 -7.38 -9.63
C LEU A 83 16.03 -7.32 -9.75
N GLN A 84 15.36 -8.48 -9.67
CA GLN A 84 13.90 -8.57 -9.61
C GLN A 84 13.36 -7.85 -8.37
N SER A 85 13.91 -8.11 -7.18
CA SER A 85 13.50 -7.46 -5.93
C SER A 85 13.67 -5.94 -6.02
N ALA A 86 14.80 -5.48 -6.57
CA ALA A 86 15.09 -4.06 -6.74
C ALA A 86 14.11 -3.37 -7.70
N GLY A 87 13.90 -3.93 -8.89
CA GLY A 87 12.98 -3.32 -9.85
C GLY A 87 11.52 -3.37 -9.38
N SER A 88 11.05 -4.48 -8.79
CA SER A 88 9.68 -4.55 -8.23
C SER A 88 9.48 -3.51 -7.12
N SER A 89 10.47 -3.36 -6.22
CA SER A 89 10.42 -2.36 -5.15
C SER A 89 10.34 -0.93 -5.70
N LEU A 90 11.08 -0.64 -6.76
CA LEU A 90 11.06 0.67 -7.42
C LEU A 90 9.68 0.97 -8.02
N TRP A 91 9.04 0.03 -8.73
CA TRP A 91 7.69 0.26 -9.28
C TRP A 91 6.63 0.43 -8.21
N TYR A 92 6.65 -0.37 -7.15
CA TYR A 92 5.69 -0.19 -6.06
C TYR A 92 5.91 1.14 -5.33
N SER A 93 7.16 1.61 -5.23
CA SER A 93 7.47 2.93 -4.70
C SER A 93 6.87 4.04 -5.57
N LEU A 94 7.05 3.95 -6.89
CA LEU A 94 6.49 4.92 -7.86
C LEU A 94 4.96 4.87 -7.90
N ALA A 95 4.35 3.67 -7.83
CA ALA A 95 2.91 3.49 -7.72
C ALA A 95 2.36 4.18 -6.47
N THR A 96 3.02 3.98 -5.33
CA THR A 96 2.57 4.54 -4.05
C THR A 96 2.74 6.05 -4.02
N PHE A 97 3.84 6.55 -4.58
CA PHE A 97 4.03 7.98 -4.82
C PHE A 97 2.88 8.57 -5.63
N SER A 98 2.60 8.01 -6.80
CA SER A 98 1.50 8.45 -7.68
C SER A 98 0.14 8.38 -6.98
N PHE A 99 -0.11 7.32 -6.22
CA PHE A 99 -1.35 7.14 -5.47
C PHE A 99 -1.53 8.15 -4.33
N ILE A 100 -0.48 8.46 -3.58
CA ILE A 100 -0.54 9.49 -2.54
C ILE A 100 -0.83 10.86 -3.16
N PHE A 101 -0.23 11.15 -4.32
CA PHE A 101 -0.58 12.35 -5.08
C PHE A 101 -2.05 12.40 -5.47
N PHE A 102 -2.60 11.28 -5.94
CA PHE A 102 -4.02 11.17 -6.23
C PHE A 102 -4.89 11.42 -4.98
N LEU A 103 -4.55 10.81 -3.83
CA LEU A 103 -5.29 11.01 -2.59
C LEU A 103 -5.24 12.45 -2.09
N LEU A 104 -4.10 13.13 -2.23
CA LEU A 104 -3.96 14.55 -1.88
C LEU A 104 -4.76 15.44 -2.83
N ALA A 105 -4.80 15.09 -4.11
CA ALA A 105 -5.65 15.79 -5.07
C ALA A 105 -7.15 15.58 -4.79
N LEU A 106 -7.55 14.42 -4.26
CA LEU A 106 -8.93 14.14 -3.86
C LEU A 106 -9.35 14.76 -2.51
N SER A 107 -8.44 14.79 -1.52
CA SER A 107 -8.72 15.35 -0.19
C SER A 107 -8.97 16.85 -0.25
N HIS A 108 -8.46 17.48 -1.30
CA HIS A 108 -8.59 18.89 -1.61
C HIS A 108 -9.97 19.19 -2.25
N LYS A 109 -11.02 19.24 -1.44
CA LYS A 109 -12.36 19.64 -1.89
C LYS A 109 -12.41 21.15 -2.24
N ALA A 110 -12.55 21.44 -3.53
CA ALA A 110 -13.42 22.46 -4.14
C ALA A 110 -13.33 23.94 -3.69
N GLY A 111 -12.15 24.52 -3.45
CA GLY A 111 -12.07 26.00 -3.48
C GLY A 111 -10.84 26.70 -2.91
N HIS A 112 -10.07 26.07 -2.03
CA HIS A 112 -8.93 26.75 -1.40
C HIS A 112 -7.65 25.94 -1.53
N PHE A 113 -6.84 26.25 -2.56
CA PHE A 113 -5.47 25.74 -2.74
C PHE A 113 -4.57 26.19 -1.58
N THR A 114 -4.78 25.66 -0.39
CA THR A 114 -3.76 25.66 0.65
C THR A 114 -2.68 24.69 0.21
N SER A 115 -1.49 25.21 -0.05
CA SER A 115 -0.24 24.46 -0.23
C SER A 115 -0.20 23.34 0.81
N PHE A 116 -0.24 22.09 0.38
CA PHE A 116 0.00 20.97 1.31
C PHE A 116 1.50 20.89 1.54
N SER A 117 2.02 21.76 2.41
CA SER A 117 3.41 21.72 2.82
C SER A 117 3.62 20.46 3.65
N PHE A 118 4.15 19.40 3.04
CA PHE A 118 4.63 18.23 3.81
C PHE A 118 5.67 18.65 4.85
N PHE A 119 6.39 19.73 4.57
CA PHE A 119 7.37 20.35 5.44
C PHE A 119 7.29 21.88 5.29
N THR A 120 6.98 22.59 6.37
CA THR A 120 7.23 24.02 6.48
C THR A 120 8.60 24.18 7.12
N VAL A 121 9.60 24.61 6.37
CA VAL A 121 10.92 24.94 6.91
C VAL A 121 10.98 26.45 7.06
N GLN A 122 11.01 26.92 8.30
CA GLN A 122 11.20 28.34 8.59
C GLN A 122 12.72 28.62 8.64
N ILE A 123 13.21 29.42 7.70
CA ILE A 123 14.62 29.84 7.64
C ILE A 123 14.65 31.35 7.93
N GLY A 124 14.98 31.72 9.17
CA GLY A 124 14.85 33.11 9.66
C GLY A 124 13.39 33.59 9.66
N ASP A 125 13.13 34.79 9.15
CA ASP A 125 11.77 35.33 9.00
C ASP A 125 11.03 34.79 7.77
N SER A 126 11.72 34.03 6.90
CA SER A 126 11.14 33.47 5.69
C SER A 126 10.56 32.09 5.95
N ARG A 127 9.25 31.94 5.77
CA ARG A 127 8.60 30.63 5.68
C ARG A 127 8.79 30.06 4.27
N LEU A 128 9.66 29.05 4.14
CA LEU A 128 9.76 28.21 2.96
C LEU A 128 8.83 27.01 3.15
N ASP A 129 7.68 27.07 2.48
CA ASP A 129 6.80 25.92 2.27
C ASP A 129 7.50 24.95 1.31
N ALA A 130 8.39 24.13 1.86
CA ALA A 130 9.45 23.44 1.11
C ALA A 130 8.95 22.42 0.09
N LEU A 131 7.66 22.02 0.11
CA LEU A 131 6.97 21.30 -0.97
C LEU A 131 5.47 21.45 -0.79
N GLY A 132 4.97 22.68 -0.81
CA GLY A 132 3.62 22.86 -1.30
C GLY A 132 3.67 22.71 -2.81
N ILE A 133 3.25 21.59 -3.40
CA ILE A 133 2.84 21.68 -4.80
C ILE A 133 1.59 22.55 -4.80
N THR A 134 1.77 23.84 -4.98
CA THR A 134 0.69 24.73 -5.36
C THR A 134 0.39 24.39 -6.81
N MET A 135 -0.47 23.39 -7.02
CA MET A 135 -1.08 23.18 -8.33
C MET A 135 -2.08 24.30 -8.60
N ALA A 136 -1.61 25.55 -8.68
CA ALA A 136 -2.46 26.67 -9.05
C ALA A 136 -2.86 26.49 -10.53
N GLY A 137 -4.10 26.06 -10.78
CA GLY A 137 -4.64 25.95 -12.14
C GLY A 137 -5.63 24.78 -12.34
N PRO A 138 -6.07 24.53 -13.58
CA PRO A 138 -7.00 23.45 -13.96
C PRO A 138 -6.45 22.02 -13.76
N ALA A 139 -5.38 21.85 -12.97
CA ALA A 139 -4.76 20.58 -12.63
C ALA A 139 -5.65 19.69 -11.73
N ALA A 140 -6.75 20.21 -11.17
CA ALA A 140 -7.81 19.39 -10.58
C ALA A 140 -8.86 18.91 -11.60
N SER A 141 -8.59 19.06 -12.91
CA SER A 141 -9.48 18.54 -13.94
C SER A 141 -9.60 17.00 -13.79
N PRO A 142 -10.81 16.44 -14.01
CA PRO A 142 -11.01 14.99 -13.97
C PRO A 142 -10.05 14.20 -14.87
N SER A 143 -9.59 14.80 -15.97
CA SER A 143 -8.58 14.22 -16.87
C SER A 143 -7.23 14.05 -16.20
N TYR A 144 -6.76 15.01 -15.41
CA TYR A 144 -5.49 14.89 -14.69
C TYR A 144 -5.55 13.81 -13.59
N LEU A 145 -6.63 13.78 -12.82
CA LEU A 145 -6.86 12.72 -11.83
C LEU A 145 -6.90 11.33 -12.50
N PHE A 146 -7.57 11.23 -13.65
CA PHE A 146 -7.59 10.01 -14.44
C PHE A 146 -6.19 9.61 -14.92
N CYS A 147 -5.37 10.56 -15.41
CA CYS A 147 -3.98 10.30 -15.77
C CYS A 147 -3.16 9.77 -14.59
N ILE A 148 -3.29 10.34 -13.39
CA ILE A 148 -2.59 9.84 -12.19
C ILE A 148 -3.02 8.40 -11.88
N VAL A 149 -4.32 8.09 -11.94
CA VAL A 149 -4.82 6.73 -11.73
C VAL A 149 -4.25 5.76 -12.76
N VAL A 150 -4.25 6.13 -14.05
CA VAL A 150 -3.68 5.30 -15.12
C VAL A 150 -2.19 5.05 -14.89
N VAL A 151 -1.43 6.08 -14.52
CA VAL A 151 0.00 5.98 -14.20
C VAL A 151 0.23 5.09 -12.98
N THR A 152 -0.59 5.22 -11.94
CA THR A 152 -0.55 4.37 -10.75
C THR A 152 -0.79 2.90 -11.13
N MET A 153 -1.84 2.63 -11.92
CA MET A 153 -2.18 1.28 -12.36
C MET A 153 -1.09 0.69 -13.26
N PHE A 154 -0.50 1.50 -14.12
CA PHE A 154 0.66 1.13 -14.93
C PHE A 154 1.83 0.69 -14.04
N PHE A 155 2.21 1.49 -13.03
CA PHE A 155 3.29 1.13 -12.11
C PHE A 155 2.98 -0.14 -11.31
N LEU A 156 1.75 -0.33 -10.83
CA LEU A 156 1.34 -1.56 -10.15
C LEU A 156 1.44 -2.79 -11.07
N TRP A 157 0.98 -2.66 -12.32
CA TRP A 157 1.01 -3.75 -13.29
C TRP A 157 2.45 -4.15 -13.62
N PHE A 158 3.33 -3.17 -13.85
CA PHE A 158 4.74 -3.44 -14.08
C PHE A 158 5.38 -4.11 -12.86
N GLY A 159 5.11 -3.67 -11.63
CA GLY A 159 5.61 -4.31 -10.41
C GLY A 159 5.22 -5.79 -10.24
N ILE A 160 4.10 -6.22 -10.85
CA ILE A 160 3.63 -7.62 -10.86
C ILE A 160 4.21 -8.41 -12.03
N LEU A 161 4.59 -7.76 -13.13
CA LEU A 161 5.00 -8.39 -14.38
C LEU A 161 6.15 -9.42 -14.24
N PRO A 162 7.16 -9.26 -13.35
CA PRO A 162 8.16 -10.30 -13.09
C PRO A 162 7.59 -11.64 -12.60
N THR A 163 6.36 -11.67 -12.11
CA THR A 163 5.67 -12.89 -11.68
C THR A 163 5.03 -13.67 -12.83
N LEU A 164 4.81 -13.01 -13.97
CA LEU A 164 4.10 -13.54 -15.12
C LEU A 164 5.06 -13.93 -16.26
N VAL A 165 6.20 -13.25 -16.38
CA VAL A 165 7.12 -13.40 -17.52
C VAL A 165 8.35 -14.25 -17.14
N PRO A 166 8.80 -15.19 -18.00
CA PRO A 166 9.99 -16.00 -17.76
C PRO A 166 11.29 -15.16 -17.65
N LYS A 167 12.21 -15.60 -16.78
CA LYS A 167 13.26 -14.77 -16.16
C LYS A 167 14.35 -14.21 -17.08
N ARG A 168 14.65 -14.82 -18.24
CA ARG A 168 15.98 -14.68 -18.86
C ARG A 168 16.22 -13.37 -19.62
N ILE A 169 15.22 -12.85 -20.34
CA ILE A 169 15.37 -11.66 -21.20
C ILE A 169 14.81 -10.40 -20.53
N TYR A 170 13.86 -10.60 -19.61
CA TYR A 170 13.07 -9.52 -19.05
C TYR A 170 13.76 -8.74 -17.94
N GLN A 171 14.60 -9.39 -17.11
CA GLN A 171 15.12 -8.75 -15.89
C GLN A 171 16.01 -7.54 -16.18
N PHE A 172 16.90 -7.61 -17.18
CA PHE A 172 17.82 -6.53 -17.48
C PHE A 172 17.15 -5.37 -18.23
N THR A 173 16.42 -5.69 -19.31
CA THR A 173 15.71 -4.71 -20.14
C THR A 173 14.70 -3.92 -19.31
N TRP A 174 13.99 -4.60 -18.40
CA TRP A 174 13.02 -3.98 -17.53
C TRP A 174 13.64 -3.05 -16.48
N THR A 175 14.76 -3.44 -15.84
CA THR A 175 15.47 -2.54 -14.91
C THR A 175 16.07 -1.33 -15.60
N LEU A 176 16.52 -1.48 -16.85
CA LEU A 176 17.09 -0.39 -17.63
C LEU A 176 16.02 0.63 -18.05
N ILE A 177 14.89 0.15 -18.60
CA ILE A 177 13.74 1.00 -18.95
C ILE A 177 13.25 1.76 -17.71
N LEU A 178 13.24 1.11 -16.55
CA LEU A 178 12.91 1.71 -15.26
C LEU A 178 13.81 2.89 -14.91
N LEU A 179 15.13 2.69 -15.00
CA LEU A 179 16.10 3.70 -14.66
C LEU A 179 15.91 4.92 -15.59
N LEU A 180 15.67 4.68 -16.88
CA LEU A 180 15.43 5.74 -17.86
C LEU A 180 14.12 6.48 -17.60
N ILE A 181 13.02 5.78 -17.29
CA ILE A 181 11.73 6.41 -16.95
C ILE A 181 11.86 7.21 -15.64
N ALA A 182 12.53 6.66 -14.63
CA ALA A 182 12.73 7.36 -13.35
C ALA A 182 13.54 8.64 -13.55
N ILE A 183 14.64 8.59 -14.33
CA ILE A 183 15.42 9.77 -14.68
C ILE A 183 14.56 10.80 -15.43
N TYR A 184 13.80 10.36 -16.44
CA TYR A 184 12.95 11.25 -17.24
C TYR A 184 11.84 11.91 -16.41
N VAL A 185 11.09 11.12 -15.64
CA VAL A 185 10.01 11.62 -14.76
C VAL A 185 10.59 12.58 -13.73
N PHE A 186 11.76 12.26 -13.16
CA PHE A 186 12.39 13.14 -12.18
C PHE A 186 12.82 14.47 -12.79
N GLN A 187 13.39 14.45 -14.00
CA GLN A 187 13.71 15.69 -14.72
C GLN A 187 12.45 16.50 -15.04
N SER A 188 11.39 15.84 -15.52
CA SER A 188 10.14 16.50 -15.90
C SER A 188 9.41 17.11 -14.68
N LEU A 189 9.34 16.37 -13.57
CA LEU A 189 8.73 16.85 -12.33
C LEU A 189 9.54 17.97 -11.68
N GLY A 190 10.87 17.82 -11.63
CA GLY A 190 11.77 18.86 -11.11
C GLY A 190 11.70 20.15 -11.93
N TYR A 191 11.48 20.05 -13.24
CA TYR A 191 11.27 21.21 -14.12
C TYR A 191 9.91 21.89 -13.89
N SER A 192 8.86 21.13 -13.56
CA SER A 192 7.52 21.68 -13.31
C SER A 192 7.32 22.28 -11.91
N GLN A 193 8.03 21.76 -10.90
CA GLN A 193 7.85 22.16 -9.49
C GLN A 193 8.61 23.42 -9.08
N THR A 194 9.65 23.80 -9.81
CA THR A 194 10.10 25.20 -9.80
C THR A 194 9.12 26.02 -10.61
N THR A 195 7.91 26.17 -10.07
CA THR A 195 6.91 27.13 -10.52
C THR A 195 7.61 28.45 -10.83
N TYR A 196 7.41 28.88 -12.07
CA TYR A 196 8.02 30.01 -12.76
C TYR A 196 8.41 31.18 -11.84
N GLU A 197 7.58 31.58 -10.88
CA GLU A 197 7.85 32.77 -10.05
C GLU A 197 8.86 32.57 -8.91
N VAL A 198 8.82 31.43 -8.20
CA VAL A 198 9.83 31.10 -7.16
C VAL A 198 11.11 30.59 -7.83
N GLY A 199 10.95 29.84 -8.93
CA GLY A 199 12.05 29.39 -9.77
C GLY A 199 12.85 30.55 -10.35
N ILE A 200 12.21 31.60 -10.87
CA ILE A 200 12.90 32.80 -11.40
C ILE A 200 13.63 33.56 -10.27
N LYS A 201 12.96 33.83 -9.14
CA LYS A 201 13.59 34.55 -8.01
C LYS A 201 14.76 33.80 -7.37
N ILE A 202 14.72 32.47 -7.36
CA ILE A 202 15.82 31.63 -6.87
C ILE A 202 16.88 31.43 -7.97
N SER A 203 16.50 31.26 -9.23
CA SER A 203 17.38 31.15 -10.41
C SER A 203 18.29 32.38 -10.57
N ASP A 204 17.77 33.57 -10.28
CA ASP A 204 18.56 34.80 -10.37
C ASP A 204 19.65 34.89 -9.28
N LYS A 205 19.48 34.22 -8.13
CA LYS A 205 20.47 34.19 -7.04
C LYS A 205 21.37 32.95 -7.05
N PHE A 206 20.85 31.84 -7.52
CA PHE A 206 21.54 30.56 -7.61
C PHE A 206 21.60 30.23 -9.10
N GLY A 207 22.68 30.67 -9.75
CA GLY A 207 22.91 30.43 -11.17
C GLY A 207 22.62 28.96 -11.54
N PRO A 208 22.16 28.69 -12.78
CA PRO A 208 21.66 27.38 -13.15
C PRO A 208 22.70 26.31 -12.80
N PHE A 209 22.36 25.41 -11.88
CA PHE A 209 23.23 24.27 -11.60
C PHE A 209 23.59 23.61 -12.92
N PRO A 210 24.89 23.34 -13.17
CA PRO A 210 25.29 22.55 -14.31
C PRO A 210 24.41 21.31 -14.37
N LEU A 211 23.85 21.00 -15.55
CA LEU A 211 22.94 19.86 -15.74
C LEU A 211 23.51 18.57 -15.11
N MET A 212 24.83 18.40 -15.18
CA MET A 212 25.57 17.29 -14.58
C MET A 212 25.41 17.19 -13.07
N VAL A 213 25.46 18.30 -12.32
CA VAL A 213 25.30 18.28 -10.85
C VAL A 213 23.88 17.82 -10.49
N ARG A 214 22.87 18.32 -11.21
CA ARG A 214 21.47 17.92 -11.02
C ARG A 214 21.26 16.43 -11.28
N LEU A 215 21.83 15.93 -12.38
CA LEU A 215 21.79 14.52 -12.75
C LEU A 215 22.47 13.64 -11.69
N THR A 216 23.66 14.03 -11.23
CA THR A 216 24.42 13.28 -10.23
C THR A 216 23.68 13.20 -8.90
N VAL A 217 23.19 14.33 -8.38
CA VAL A 217 22.47 14.37 -7.11
C VAL A 217 21.16 13.58 -7.17
N THR A 218 20.41 13.73 -8.28
CA THR A 218 19.19 12.96 -8.54
C THR A 218 19.46 11.46 -8.60
N SER A 219 20.49 11.05 -9.35
CA SER A 219 20.82 9.64 -9.55
C SER A 219 21.30 8.99 -8.26
N LEU A 220 22.16 9.69 -7.50
CA LEU A 220 22.61 9.24 -6.19
C LEU A 220 21.42 9.06 -5.23
N PHE A 221 20.46 9.97 -5.29
CA PHE A 221 19.26 9.84 -4.48
C PHE A 221 18.39 8.65 -4.90
N ILE A 222 18.08 8.50 -6.18
CA ILE A 222 17.28 7.35 -6.68
C ILE A 222 17.98 6.05 -6.27
N PHE A 223 19.30 6.00 -6.34
CA PHE A 223 20.09 4.88 -5.87
C PHE A 223 19.91 4.62 -4.37
N CYS A 224 20.04 5.64 -3.52
CA CYS A 224 19.81 5.51 -2.08
C CYS A 224 18.37 5.07 -1.75
N LEU A 225 17.38 5.63 -2.45
CA LEU A 225 15.97 5.27 -2.34
C LEU A 225 15.74 3.79 -2.67
N VAL A 226 16.29 3.32 -3.79
CA VAL A 226 16.23 1.90 -4.18
C VAL A 226 16.89 1.04 -3.12
N LEU A 227 18.08 1.43 -2.66
CA LEU A 227 18.84 0.68 -1.66
C LEU A 227 18.06 0.55 -0.33
N ILE A 228 17.45 1.63 0.15
CA ILE A 228 16.65 1.64 1.38
C ILE A 228 15.44 0.71 1.21
N ASN A 229 14.69 0.83 0.11
CA ASN A 229 13.50 -0.01 -0.11
C ASN A 229 13.86 -1.48 -0.28
N VAL A 230 14.92 -1.79 -1.02
CA VAL A 230 15.41 -3.17 -1.19
C VAL A 230 15.85 -3.76 0.13
N THR A 231 16.59 -2.98 0.93
CA THR A 231 17.04 -3.42 2.27
C THR A 231 15.84 -3.67 3.17
N PHE A 232 14.85 -2.78 3.16
CA PHE A 232 13.63 -2.95 3.94
C PHE A 232 12.86 -4.22 3.53
N VAL A 233 12.62 -4.41 2.24
CA VAL A 233 11.94 -5.60 1.71
C VAL A 233 12.74 -6.86 2.03
N ALA A 234 14.07 -6.80 1.96
CA ALA A 234 14.93 -7.91 2.34
C ALA A 234 14.81 -8.27 3.83
N ILE A 235 14.81 -7.27 4.74
CA ILE A 235 14.61 -7.49 6.18
C ILE A 235 13.23 -8.10 6.44
N PHE A 236 12.18 -7.55 5.82
CA PHE A 236 10.82 -8.07 5.97
C PHE A 236 10.70 -9.52 5.46
N ARG A 237 11.32 -9.84 4.34
CA ARG A 237 11.34 -11.21 3.81
C ARG A 237 12.16 -12.16 4.68
N TYR A 238 13.31 -11.71 5.17
CA TYR A 238 14.15 -12.48 6.07
C TYR A 238 13.37 -12.83 7.34
N THR A 239 12.71 -11.86 7.94
CA THR A 239 11.90 -12.08 9.15
C THR A 239 10.69 -12.97 8.89
N LEU A 240 10.00 -12.85 7.75
CA LEU A 240 8.94 -13.80 7.37
C LEU A 240 9.46 -15.24 7.23
N ARG A 241 10.65 -15.43 6.63
CA ARG A 241 11.29 -16.75 6.55
C ARG A 241 11.65 -17.30 7.93
N CYS A 242 12.18 -16.45 8.80
CA CYS A 242 12.42 -16.81 10.19
C CYS A 242 11.11 -17.23 10.87
N THR A 243 10.01 -16.48 10.72
CA THR A 243 8.70 -16.84 11.31
C THR A 243 8.16 -18.18 10.80
N ALA A 244 8.37 -18.51 9.52
CA ALA A 244 8.01 -19.83 9.00
C ALA A 244 8.83 -20.97 9.66
N GLY A 245 10.06 -20.68 10.07
CA GLY A 245 10.94 -21.62 10.77
C GLY A 245 10.74 -21.72 12.29
N LEU A 246 9.90 -20.91 12.93
CA LEU A 246 9.78 -20.87 14.40
C LEU A 246 8.69 -21.80 14.96
N ASP A 247 9.04 -22.60 15.98
CA ASP A 247 8.13 -23.57 16.64
C ASP A 247 7.23 -22.97 17.73
N SER A 248 7.43 -21.71 18.09
CA SER A 248 6.70 -21.05 19.18
C SER A 248 5.94 -19.83 18.69
N ALA A 249 4.64 -19.78 18.96
CA ALA A 249 3.79 -18.64 18.68
C ALA A 249 4.29 -17.34 19.33
N VAL A 250 4.87 -17.43 20.54
CA VAL A 250 5.47 -16.27 21.23
C VAL A 250 6.68 -15.75 20.46
N LYS A 251 7.55 -16.64 19.95
CA LYS A 251 8.69 -16.23 19.12
C LYS A 251 8.22 -15.59 17.81
N ILE A 252 7.18 -16.12 17.19
CA ILE A 252 6.60 -15.54 15.97
C ILE A 252 6.03 -14.15 16.25
N LEU A 253 5.23 -14.01 17.32
CA LEU A 253 4.67 -12.73 17.73
C LEU A 253 5.77 -11.72 18.04
N PHE A 254 6.85 -12.15 18.69
CA PHE A 254 8.02 -11.31 18.95
C PHE A 254 8.69 -10.83 17.66
N VAL A 255 8.96 -11.71 16.68
CA VAL A 255 9.55 -11.30 15.40
C VAL A 255 8.65 -10.31 14.65
N ILE A 256 7.33 -10.54 14.65
CA ILE A 256 6.35 -9.61 14.06
C ILE A 256 6.36 -8.27 14.81
N ALA A 257 6.41 -8.30 16.15
CA ALA A 257 6.44 -7.11 16.99
C ALA A 257 7.74 -6.32 16.85
N VAL A 258 8.86 -6.96 16.50
CA VAL A 258 10.16 -6.31 16.22
C VAL A 258 10.20 -5.70 14.82
N ASN A 259 9.53 -6.30 13.83
CA ASN A 259 9.45 -5.76 12.48
C ASN A 259 8.74 -4.41 12.39
N LEU A 260 7.68 -4.21 13.16
CA LEU A 260 6.93 -2.96 13.18
C LEU A 260 7.82 -1.74 13.56
N PRO A 261 8.56 -1.73 14.69
CA PRO A 261 9.43 -0.64 15.06
C PRO A 261 10.66 -0.51 14.17
N ILE A 262 11.14 -1.58 13.51
CA ILE A 262 12.16 -1.43 12.46
C ILE A 262 11.60 -0.61 11.29
N SER A 263 10.36 -0.88 10.90
CA SER A 263 9.67 -0.18 9.80
C SER A 263 9.38 1.27 10.13
N VAL A 264 8.80 1.52 11.30
CA VAL A 264 8.50 2.87 11.78
C VAL A 264 9.78 3.62 12.12
N GLY A 265 10.76 2.94 12.72
CA GLY A 265 12.05 3.50 13.11
C GLY A 265 12.86 3.97 11.91
N LEU A 266 12.88 3.20 10.81
CA LEU A 266 13.54 3.60 9.56
C LEU A 266 12.87 4.87 8.98
N PHE A 267 11.55 4.95 9.01
CA PHE A 267 10.82 6.15 8.60
C PHE A 267 11.15 7.38 9.46
N ILE A 268 11.19 7.20 10.79
CA ILE A 268 11.54 8.28 11.73
C ILE A 268 13.01 8.69 11.58
N ALA A 269 13.94 7.74 11.43
CA ALA A 269 15.36 8.00 11.27
C ALA A 269 15.62 8.82 10.01
N LEU A 270 14.92 8.50 8.93
CA LEU A 270 15.02 9.21 7.66
C LEU A 270 14.47 10.64 7.75
N ARG A 271 13.35 10.81 8.47
CA ARG A 271 12.83 12.14 8.83
C ARG A 271 13.81 12.92 9.73
N LYS A 272 14.49 12.28 10.67
CA LYS A 272 15.48 12.96 11.52
C LYS A 272 16.73 13.34 10.74
N LEU A 273 17.20 12.48 9.83
CA LEU A 273 18.31 12.78 8.92
C LEU A 273 17.99 14.00 8.05
N LEU A 274 16.73 14.15 7.61
CA LEU A 274 16.25 15.37 6.95
C LEU A 274 16.45 16.60 7.83
N LEU A 275 15.90 16.55 9.05
CA LEU A 275 15.94 17.68 9.97
C LEU A 275 17.40 18.08 10.27
N LEU A 276 18.29 17.09 10.42
CA LEU A 276 19.70 17.32 10.61
C LEU A 276 20.33 18.04 9.40
N MET A 277 20.08 17.55 8.18
CA MET A 277 20.55 18.20 6.94
C MET A 277 20.01 19.63 6.81
N THR A 278 18.77 19.89 7.26
CA THR A 278 18.21 21.25 7.29
C THR A 278 18.87 22.15 8.33
N THR A 279 19.30 21.60 9.48
CA THR A 279 19.94 22.39 10.55
C THR A 279 21.42 22.66 10.33
N MET A 280 22.11 21.91 9.46
CA MET A 280 23.56 22.07 9.24
C MET A 280 23.94 23.31 8.41
N GLY A 281 23.01 24.23 8.14
CA GLY A 281 23.29 25.47 7.40
C GLY A 281 23.79 25.22 5.98
N LEU A 282 23.42 24.08 5.38
CA LEU A 282 23.73 23.78 3.98
C LEU A 282 23.10 24.85 3.07
N GLU A 283 23.66 25.04 1.88
CA GLU A 283 23.09 26.02 0.95
C GLU A 283 21.58 25.78 0.72
N PRO A 284 20.76 26.84 0.56
CA PRO A 284 19.32 26.73 0.32
C PRO A 284 18.95 25.81 -0.84
N SER A 285 19.81 25.71 -1.84
CA SER A 285 19.71 24.78 -2.97
C SER A 285 19.66 23.31 -2.51
N VAL A 286 20.52 22.95 -1.56
CA VAL A 286 20.59 21.61 -0.94
C VAL A 286 19.36 21.35 -0.09
N HIS A 287 18.79 22.37 0.56
CA HIS A 287 17.51 22.26 1.27
C HIS A 287 16.33 21.96 0.34
N CYS A 288 16.20 22.66 -0.80
CA CYS A 288 15.12 22.37 -1.76
C CYS A 288 15.25 20.96 -2.34
N ILE A 289 16.47 20.55 -2.71
CA ILE A 289 16.71 19.20 -3.22
C ILE A 289 16.38 18.18 -2.12
N SER A 290 16.99 18.28 -0.93
CA SER A 290 16.72 17.34 0.17
C SER A 290 15.23 17.24 0.54
N ALA A 291 14.51 18.36 0.56
CA ALA A 291 13.07 18.36 0.80
C ALA A 291 12.32 17.59 -0.30
N ALA A 292 12.61 17.86 -1.58
CA ALA A 292 11.94 17.21 -2.73
C ALA A 292 12.19 15.71 -2.73
N LEU A 293 13.44 15.35 -2.49
CA LEU A 293 13.89 13.97 -2.32
C LEU A 293 13.11 13.25 -1.23
N ILE A 294 12.89 13.88 -0.07
CA ILE A 294 12.20 13.23 1.05
C ILE A 294 10.68 13.20 0.87
N GLY A 295 10.10 14.21 0.22
CA GLY A 295 8.72 14.16 -0.25
C GLY A 295 8.44 12.96 -1.17
N MET A 296 9.46 12.47 -1.90
CA MET A 296 9.37 11.25 -2.71
C MET A 296 9.67 9.97 -1.91
N LEU A 297 10.56 10.06 -0.92
CA LEU A 297 11.00 8.93 -0.11
C LEU A 297 9.92 8.43 0.86
N VAL A 298 9.18 9.35 1.47
CA VAL A 298 8.09 9.04 2.41
C VAL A 298 7.03 8.15 1.76
N PRO A 299 6.47 8.49 0.58
CA PRO A 299 5.56 7.63 -0.17
C PRO A 299 6.16 6.27 -0.56
N ALA A 300 7.44 6.23 -0.93
CA ALA A 300 8.07 4.97 -1.32
C ALA A 300 8.10 3.94 -0.17
N CYS A 301 8.26 4.42 1.06
CA CYS A 301 8.21 3.58 2.26
C CYS A 301 6.79 3.14 2.67
N VAL A 302 5.74 3.69 2.06
CA VAL A 302 4.36 3.31 2.41
C VAL A 302 4.03 1.91 1.90
N PHE A 303 4.51 1.49 0.72
CA PHE A 303 4.19 0.16 0.19
C PHE A 303 4.68 -0.99 1.10
N PRO A 304 5.93 -0.96 1.59
CA PRO A 304 6.38 -2.02 2.49
C PRO A 304 5.62 -2.03 3.82
N VAL A 305 5.25 -0.85 4.35
CA VAL A 305 4.38 -0.74 5.52
C VAL A 305 2.99 -1.33 5.23
N LEU A 306 2.40 -1.03 4.08
CA LEU A 306 1.12 -1.62 3.66
C LEU A 306 1.20 -3.14 3.52
N THR A 307 2.30 -3.67 3.00
CA THR A 307 2.52 -5.12 2.90
C THR A 307 2.59 -5.76 4.28
N PHE A 308 3.28 -5.11 5.23
CA PHE A 308 3.31 -5.54 6.63
C PHE A 308 1.91 -5.46 7.29
N MET A 309 1.18 -4.38 7.06
CA MET A 309 -0.19 -4.21 7.57
C MET A 309 -1.14 -5.25 6.98
N LEU A 310 -1.01 -5.59 5.70
CA LEU A 310 -1.78 -6.65 5.06
C LEU A 310 -1.49 -8.01 5.71
N HIS A 311 -0.23 -8.29 6.05
CA HIS A 311 0.16 -9.50 6.76
C HIS A 311 -0.46 -9.56 8.17
N LEU A 312 -0.41 -8.46 8.93
CA LEU A 312 -1.08 -8.34 10.23
C LEU A 312 -2.60 -8.51 10.11
N LEU A 313 -3.20 -7.89 9.09
CA LEU A 313 -4.63 -7.99 8.82
C LEU A 313 -5.01 -9.44 8.50
N LEU A 314 -4.22 -10.15 7.69
CA LEU A 314 -4.45 -11.56 7.39
C LEU A 314 -4.40 -12.42 8.66
N ILE A 315 -3.40 -12.22 9.52
CA ILE A 315 -3.31 -12.91 10.82
C ILE A 315 -4.55 -12.62 11.68
N LEU A 316 -4.94 -11.35 11.77
CA LEU A 316 -6.10 -10.93 12.56
C LEU A 316 -7.40 -11.54 12.02
N VAL A 317 -7.62 -11.46 10.70
CA VAL A 317 -8.81 -12.02 10.03
C VAL A 317 -8.93 -13.51 10.31
N MET A 318 -7.82 -14.25 10.24
CA MET A 318 -7.84 -15.68 10.50
C MET A 318 -8.07 -16.01 11.98
N LEU A 319 -7.54 -15.19 12.91
CA LEU A 319 -7.77 -15.34 14.35
C LEU A 319 -9.23 -15.03 14.69
N LEU A 320 -9.78 -13.94 14.15
CA LEU A 320 -11.19 -13.57 14.29
C LEU A 320 -12.09 -14.63 13.66
N HIS A 321 -11.78 -15.12 12.47
CA HIS A 321 -12.50 -16.21 11.84
C HIS A 321 -12.59 -17.40 12.79
N ARG A 322 -11.48 -17.83 13.40
CA ARG A 322 -11.48 -18.93 14.36
C ARG A 322 -12.29 -18.64 15.62
N LEU A 323 -12.21 -17.42 16.15
CA LEU A 323 -12.96 -17.00 17.33
C LEU A 323 -14.47 -17.04 17.07
N PHE A 324 -14.88 -16.56 15.89
CA PHE A 324 -16.28 -16.42 15.54
C PHE A 324 -16.88 -17.65 14.83
N TRP A 325 -16.05 -18.54 14.27
CA TRP A 325 -16.52 -19.69 13.49
C TRP A 325 -17.60 -20.53 14.21
N PRO A 326 -17.47 -20.87 15.50
CA PRO A 326 -18.51 -21.63 16.20
C PRO A 326 -19.88 -20.94 16.26
N PHE A 327 -19.90 -19.61 16.26
CA PHE A 327 -21.13 -18.81 16.23
C PHE A 327 -21.68 -18.67 14.81
N LEU A 328 -20.77 -18.49 13.84
CA LEU A 328 -21.12 -18.35 12.42
C LEU A 328 -21.65 -19.65 11.85
N ASP A 329 -21.04 -20.78 12.16
CA ASP A 329 -21.40 -22.11 11.67
C ASP A 329 -22.89 -22.41 11.90
N ARG A 330 -23.37 -22.23 13.15
CA ARG A 330 -24.79 -22.42 13.51
C ARG A 330 -25.73 -21.48 12.73
N SER A 331 -25.31 -20.23 12.55
CA SER A 331 -26.10 -19.22 11.84
C SER A 331 -26.14 -19.52 10.33
N LEU A 332 -25.03 -20.00 9.78
CA LEU A 332 -24.87 -20.39 8.39
C LEU A 332 -25.73 -21.60 8.04
N TYR A 333 -25.81 -22.62 8.90
CA TYR A 333 -26.74 -23.75 8.71
C TYR A 333 -28.20 -23.28 8.61
N THR A 334 -28.57 -22.28 9.42
CA THR A 334 -29.92 -21.70 9.36
C THR A 334 -30.15 -20.97 8.04
N LEU A 335 -29.19 -20.16 7.59
CA LEU A 335 -29.24 -19.47 6.29
C LEU A 335 -29.24 -20.44 5.09
N GLN A 336 -28.51 -21.56 5.20
CA GLN A 336 -28.47 -22.62 4.20
C GLN A 336 -29.84 -23.26 4.02
N ARG A 337 -30.57 -23.49 5.13
CA ARG A 337 -31.93 -24.05 5.09
C ARG A 337 -32.91 -23.18 4.28
N PHE A 338 -32.68 -21.86 4.23
CA PHE A 338 -33.47 -20.93 3.40
C PHE A 338 -32.95 -20.78 1.97
N GLY A 339 -31.86 -21.46 1.60
CA GLY A 339 -31.25 -21.34 0.27
C GLY A 339 -30.62 -19.97 -0.02
N ILE A 340 -30.56 -19.07 0.96
CA ILE A 340 -30.00 -17.71 0.79
C ILE A 340 -28.50 -17.79 0.52
N ALA A 341 -27.81 -18.68 1.24
CA ALA A 341 -26.37 -18.89 1.09
C ALA A 341 -25.96 -19.43 -0.29
N ARG A 342 -26.88 -20.03 -1.05
CA ARG A 342 -26.64 -20.48 -2.43
C ARG A 342 -26.53 -19.36 -3.46
N ARG A 343 -26.85 -18.12 -3.06
CA ARG A 343 -26.87 -16.95 -3.94
C ARG A 343 -25.80 -15.93 -3.53
N PRO A 344 -24.49 -16.24 -3.73
CA PRO A 344 -23.40 -15.38 -3.27
C PRO A 344 -23.47 -13.97 -3.89
N LYS A 345 -24.01 -13.84 -5.11
CA LYS A 345 -24.25 -12.55 -5.77
C LYS A 345 -25.22 -11.67 -4.97
N VAL A 346 -26.32 -12.24 -4.46
CA VAL A 346 -27.32 -11.51 -3.66
C VAL A 346 -26.69 -11.02 -2.35
N ILE A 347 -25.92 -11.89 -1.69
CA ILE A 347 -25.22 -11.55 -0.45
C ILE A 347 -24.17 -10.47 -0.70
N PHE A 348 -23.41 -10.57 -1.81
CA PHE A 348 -22.44 -9.56 -2.21
C PHE A 348 -23.11 -8.21 -2.49
N SER A 349 -24.21 -8.19 -3.24
CA SER A 349 -25.00 -6.98 -3.49
C SER A 349 -25.54 -6.37 -2.20
N LEU A 350 -26.02 -7.18 -1.26
CA LEU A 350 -26.44 -6.72 0.07
C LEU A 350 -25.26 -6.07 0.82
N GLY A 351 -24.07 -6.67 0.76
CA GLY A 351 -22.85 -6.09 1.31
C GLY A 351 -22.52 -4.72 0.72
N ILE A 352 -22.65 -4.56 -0.60
CA ILE A 352 -22.48 -3.26 -1.29
C ILE A 352 -23.53 -2.24 -0.84
N VAL A 353 -24.80 -2.63 -0.71
CA VAL A 353 -25.85 -1.73 -0.22
C VAL A 353 -25.52 -1.22 1.17
N LEU A 354 -25.17 -2.11 2.09
CA LEU A 354 -24.86 -1.76 3.48
C LEU A 354 -23.62 -0.84 3.56
N ALA A 355 -22.58 -1.12 2.78
CA ALA A 355 -21.42 -0.22 2.66
C ALA A 355 -21.81 1.13 2.05
N GLY A 356 -22.64 1.13 1.01
CA GLY A 356 -23.11 2.34 0.35
C GLY A 356 -23.90 3.26 1.28
N ILE A 357 -24.76 2.68 2.13
CA ILE A 357 -25.49 3.41 3.19
C ILE A 357 -24.50 4.02 4.20
N PHE A 358 -23.45 3.29 4.57
CA PHE A 358 -22.41 3.80 5.47
C PHE A 358 -21.63 5.00 4.87
N PHE A 359 -21.39 4.99 3.54
CA PHE A 359 -20.61 6.01 2.84
C PHE A 359 -21.44 7.16 2.19
N ASP A 360 -22.75 7.24 2.43
CA ASP A 360 -23.68 8.21 1.79
C ASP A 360 -23.76 8.10 0.27
N VAL A 361 -23.53 6.92 -0.28
CA VAL A 361 -23.65 6.73 -1.73
C VAL A 361 -25.13 6.88 -2.12
N LYS A 362 -25.43 7.76 -3.08
CA LYS A 362 -26.81 8.02 -3.53
C LYS A 362 -27.51 6.69 -3.87
N LEU A 363 -28.66 6.43 -3.25
CA LEU A 363 -29.41 5.17 -3.39
C LEU A 363 -29.71 4.80 -4.86
N LYS A 364 -29.97 5.80 -5.71
CA LYS A 364 -30.17 5.60 -7.16
C LYS A 364 -28.96 4.97 -7.86
N LEU A 365 -27.74 5.36 -7.47
CA LEU A 365 -26.51 4.79 -8.02
C LEU A 365 -26.33 3.34 -7.56
N LEU A 366 -26.61 3.05 -6.28
CA LEU A 366 -26.57 1.68 -5.74
C LEU A 366 -27.55 0.76 -6.46
N TRP A 367 -28.80 1.20 -6.65
CA TRP A 367 -29.81 0.44 -7.39
C TRP A 367 -29.40 0.16 -8.84
N SER A 368 -28.78 1.13 -9.52
CA SER A 368 -28.27 0.92 -10.87
C SER A 368 -27.13 -0.11 -10.94
N ILE A 369 -26.30 -0.24 -9.91
CA ILE A 369 -25.22 -1.23 -9.85
C ILE A 369 -25.80 -2.62 -9.58
N ILE A 370 -26.74 -2.72 -8.62
CA ILE A 370 -27.36 -3.99 -8.21
C ILE A 370 -28.21 -4.57 -9.33
N GLY A 371 -28.98 -3.74 -10.04
CA GLY A 371 -29.81 -4.18 -11.17
C GLY A 371 -29.01 -4.73 -12.35
N LYS A 372 -27.69 -4.54 -12.40
CA LYS A 372 -26.79 -5.17 -13.38
C LYS A 372 -26.15 -6.46 -12.88
N MET A 373 -26.18 -6.72 -11.56
CA MET A 373 -25.56 -7.89 -10.93
C MET A 373 -26.57 -9.03 -10.67
N LEU A 374 -27.83 -8.68 -10.46
CA LEU A 374 -28.98 -9.58 -10.49
C LEU A 374 -29.31 -9.94 -11.93
#